data_AF-A0A0D2NAU1-F1
#
_entry.id   AF-A0A0D2NAU1-F1
#
_cell.length_a   1.000
_cell.length_b   1.000
_cell.length_c   1.000
_cell.angle_alpha   90.00
_cell.angle_beta   90.00
_cell.angle_gamma   90.00
#
_symmetry.space_group_name_H-M   'P 1'
#
loop_
_entity.id
_entity.type
_entity.pdbx_description
1 polymer ?
#
loop_
_entity_poly.entity_id
_entity_poly.type
_entity_poly.pdbx_seq_one_letter_code
_entity_poly.pdbx_strand_id
1 'polypeptide(L)'
;MKDCFGSPQAKGEGVEVFPRVFIVPDTEEDISNMCALLYGVYHMKSKEMNFAYLKTMVRMGEKYKICYFQETALCHLRRLFPRDWARWNQNHSTTSKTCAKSPGILFEVINLAYEYSIYSILPAAFMCLFKVYPLCDIISGCKLADGSVVKLSSPAFETAISGRTTFTSTLLQCLRRSLGDEDSDNKFSIPSKEFCAIAMLSPCRSAMCHNT
;
A
#
# COMPACT_ATOMS: atom_id res chain seq x y z
N MET A 1 -27.63 40.21 5.63
CA MET A 1 -26.29 39.74 6.05
C MET A 1 -25.50 40.96 6.48
N LYS A 2 -25.02 40.98 7.73
CA LYS A 2 -24.21 42.09 8.26
C LYS A 2 -22.77 41.85 7.79
N ASP A 3 -22.18 42.86 7.18
CA ASP A 3 -20.83 42.84 6.64
C ASP A 3 -19.79 42.67 7.76
N CYS A 4 -19.02 41.57 7.73
CA CYS A 4 -17.99 41.26 8.72
C CYS A 4 -16.65 41.96 8.43
N PHE A 5 -16.55 42.69 7.31
CA PHE A 5 -15.33 43.44 6.96
C PHE A 5 -15.28 44.85 7.56
N GLY A 6 -16.33 45.28 8.26
CA GLY A 6 -16.40 46.59 8.94
C GLY A 6 -15.76 46.65 10.34
N SER A 7 -15.07 45.60 10.80
CA SER A 7 -14.41 45.61 12.11
C SER A 7 -13.27 46.64 12.11
N PRO A 8 -13.19 47.54 13.13
CA PRO A 8 -12.09 48.48 13.24
C PRO A 8 -10.77 47.71 13.39
N GLN A 9 -9.93 47.78 12.37
CA GLN A 9 -8.55 47.32 12.48
C GLN A 9 -7.83 48.19 13.51
N ALA A 10 -7.09 47.56 14.42
CA ALA A 10 -6.28 48.28 15.39
C ALA A 10 -5.37 49.26 14.63
N LYS A 11 -5.50 50.56 14.93
CA LYS A 11 -4.56 51.60 14.48
C LYS A 11 -3.26 51.40 15.23
N GLY A 12 -2.49 50.40 14.83
CA GLY A 12 -1.13 50.17 15.27
C GLY A 12 -0.19 51.08 14.47
N GLU A 13 0.63 51.82 15.20
CA GLU A 13 1.85 52.49 14.73
C GLU A 13 2.61 51.58 13.74
N GLY A 14 3.26 52.18 12.74
CA GLY A 14 3.83 51.52 11.55
C GLY A 14 4.68 50.27 11.80
N VAL A 15 4.01 49.15 12.06
CA VAL A 15 4.57 47.81 11.94
C VAL A 15 4.46 47.48 10.47
N GLU A 16 5.60 47.54 9.79
CA GLU A 16 5.77 47.00 8.45
C GLU A 16 5.26 45.55 8.47
N VAL A 17 4.04 45.35 7.98
CA VAL A 17 3.41 44.02 7.86
C VAL A 17 4.12 43.34 6.71
N PHE A 18 5.36 42.90 6.93
CA PHE A 18 5.97 41.93 6.07
C PHE A 18 5.06 40.70 6.11
N PRO A 19 4.51 40.24 4.98
CA PRO A 19 3.86 38.95 4.96
C PRO A 19 4.93 37.96 5.39
N ARG A 20 4.79 37.40 6.61
CA ARG A 20 5.65 36.31 7.07
C ARG A 20 5.40 35.15 6.14
N VAL A 21 6.29 35.00 5.16
CA VAL A 21 6.30 33.86 4.26
C VAL A 21 6.72 32.66 5.10
N PHE A 22 5.75 31.87 5.52
CA PHE A 22 6.01 30.58 6.12
C PHE A 22 6.39 29.61 5.01
N ILE A 23 7.65 29.20 5.00
CA ILE A 23 8.11 28.15 4.10
C ILE A 23 7.49 26.84 4.60
N VAL A 24 6.56 26.30 3.82
CA VAL A 24 6.01 24.97 4.06
C VAL A 24 6.98 23.98 3.42
N PRO A 25 7.59 23.06 4.21
CA PRO A 25 8.61 22.15 3.69
C PRO A 25 8.01 20.95 2.92
N ASP A 26 6.70 20.87 2.81
CA ASP A 26 5.97 19.79 2.14
C ASP A 26 5.99 19.96 0.62
N THR A 27 5.82 18.85 -0.08
CA THR A 27 5.74 18.87 -1.54
C THR A 27 4.45 19.55 -1.99
N GLU A 28 4.49 20.17 -3.17
CA GLU A 28 3.30 20.76 -3.80
C GLU A 28 2.17 19.72 -3.92
N GLU A 29 2.52 18.48 -4.25
CA GLU A 29 1.57 17.36 -4.35
C GLU A 29 0.88 17.06 -3.01
N ASP A 30 1.63 16.97 -1.90
CA ASP A 30 1.04 16.66 -0.59
C ASP A 30 0.14 17.80 -0.10
N ILE A 31 0.50 19.06 -0.37
CA ILE A 31 -0.36 20.21 -0.03
C ILE A 31 -1.60 20.26 -0.90
N SER A 32 -1.46 20.05 -2.22
CA SER A 32 -2.59 19.99 -3.15
C SER A 32 -3.56 18.88 -2.77
N ASN A 33 -3.05 17.67 -2.51
CA ASN A 33 -3.84 16.54 -2.04
C ASN A 33 -4.49 16.82 -0.68
N MET A 34 -3.78 17.42 0.28
CA MET A 34 -4.35 17.80 1.57
C MET A 34 -5.49 18.80 1.42
N CYS A 35 -5.33 19.83 0.58
CA CYS A 35 -6.38 20.79 0.28
C CYS A 35 -7.58 20.12 -0.40
N ALA A 36 -7.32 19.28 -1.41
CA ALA A 36 -8.37 18.51 -2.09
C ALA A 36 -9.12 17.59 -1.12
N LEU A 37 -8.42 17.01 -0.14
CA LEU A 37 -9.04 16.22 0.91
C LEU A 37 -9.89 17.11 1.80
N LEU A 38 -9.34 18.15 2.44
CA LEU A 38 -10.06 19.01 3.39
C LEU A 38 -11.30 19.67 2.79
N TYR A 39 -11.18 20.20 1.57
CA TYR A 39 -12.27 20.92 0.91
C TYR A 39 -13.15 20.01 0.04
N GLY A 40 -12.66 18.82 -0.34
CA GLY A 40 -13.37 17.87 -1.20
C GLY A 40 -14.08 16.72 -0.46
N VAL A 41 -13.97 16.63 0.88
CA VAL A 41 -14.58 15.54 1.70
C VAL A 41 -16.07 15.28 1.40
N TYR A 42 -16.82 16.24 0.84
CA TYR A 42 -18.22 16.01 0.48
C TYR A 42 -18.47 15.02 -0.68
N HIS A 43 -17.45 14.64 -1.47
CA HIS A 43 -17.62 13.74 -2.63
C HIS A 43 -16.95 12.37 -2.53
N MET A 44 -16.17 12.10 -1.48
CA MET A 44 -15.47 10.82 -1.31
C MET A 44 -16.38 9.75 -0.67
N LYS A 45 -17.58 9.53 -1.21
CA LYS A 45 -18.38 8.31 -0.93
C LYS A 45 -17.86 7.06 -1.68
N SER A 46 -16.69 7.19 -2.32
CA SER A 46 -16.16 6.19 -3.25
C SER A 46 -15.52 5.02 -2.51
N LYS A 47 -15.95 3.80 -2.87
CA LYS A 47 -15.25 2.55 -2.54
C LYS A 47 -13.81 2.52 -3.09
N GLU A 48 -13.46 3.43 -3.99
CA GLU A 48 -12.18 3.53 -4.69
C GLU A 48 -11.49 4.85 -4.33
N MET A 49 -10.81 4.87 -3.18
CA MET A 49 -9.95 5.99 -2.79
C MET A 49 -8.59 5.85 -3.47
N ASN A 50 -8.11 6.92 -4.12
CA ASN A 50 -6.78 6.93 -4.73
C ASN A 50 -5.71 6.71 -3.64
N PHE A 51 -4.72 5.87 -3.93
CA PHE A 51 -3.60 5.61 -3.03
C PHE A 51 -2.76 6.85 -2.74
N ALA A 52 -2.62 7.78 -3.69
CA ALA A 52 -1.96 9.07 -3.45
C ALA A 52 -2.63 9.83 -2.29
N TYR A 53 -3.96 9.85 -2.24
CA TYR A 53 -4.70 10.44 -1.12
C TYR A 53 -4.50 9.68 0.19
N LEU A 54 -4.48 8.34 0.16
CA LEU A 54 -4.19 7.55 1.37
C LEU A 54 -2.78 7.86 1.90
N LYS A 55 -1.79 7.97 1.02
CA LYS A 55 -0.41 8.33 1.37
C LYS A 55 -0.36 9.71 2.00
N THR A 56 -0.95 10.72 1.36
CA THR A 56 -1.05 12.08 1.92
C THR A 56 -1.79 12.09 3.26
N MET A 57 -2.89 11.34 3.41
CA MET A 57 -3.61 11.24 4.70
C MET A 57 -2.73 10.69 5.82
N VAL A 58 -1.94 9.64 5.56
CA VAL A 58 -1.03 9.08 6.56
C VAL A 58 0.07 10.09 6.92
N ARG A 59 0.77 10.63 5.92
CA ARG A 59 1.92 11.54 6.11
C ARG A 59 1.50 12.86 6.77
N MET A 60 0.52 13.55 6.18
CA MET A 60 0.03 14.84 6.67
C MET A 60 -0.78 14.69 7.95
N GLY A 61 -1.53 13.60 8.09
CA GLY A 61 -2.26 13.28 9.32
C GLY A 61 -1.32 13.13 10.52
N GLU A 62 -0.18 12.44 10.35
CA GLU A 62 0.83 12.32 11.41
C GLU A 62 1.57 13.63 11.67
N LYS A 63 1.99 14.32 10.61
CA LYS A 63 2.77 15.58 10.72
C LYS A 63 1.98 16.72 11.34
N TYR A 64 0.74 16.91 10.92
CA TYR A 64 -0.14 18.00 11.37
C TYR A 64 -1.16 17.56 12.42
N LYS A 65 -1.09 16.31 12.89
CA LYS A 65 -1.98 15.75 13.90
C LYS A 65 -3.47 15.86 13.53
N ILE A 66 -3.78 15.62 12.26
CA ILE A 66 -5.15 15.58 11.74
C ILE A 66 -5.71 14.17 11.96
N CYS A 67 -6.26 13.90 13.15
CA CYS A 67 -6.72 12.56 13.55
C CYS A 67 -7.68 11.93 12.53
N TYR A 68 -8.59 12.72 11.95
CA TYR A 68 -9.53 12.25 10.94
C TYR A 68 -8.83 11.61 9.71
N PHE A 69 -7.71 12.17 9.26
CA PHE A 69 -6.95 11.60 8.14
C PHE A 69 -6.34 10.27 8.51
N GLN A 70 -5.77 10.16 9.72
CA GLN A 70 -5.14 8.94 10.19
C GLN A 70 -6.17 7.81 10.32
N GLU A 71 -7.29 8.08 10.99
CA GLU A 71 -8.37 7.10 11.19
C GLU A 71 -8.97 6.63 9.86
N THR A 72 -9.23 7.57 8.95
CA THR A 72 -9.77 7.27 7.62
C THR A 72 -8.79 6.43 6.82
N ALA A 73 -7.51 6.84 6.74
CA ALA A 73 -6.50 6.10 6.00
C ALA A 73 -6.30 4.69 6.56
N LEU A 74 -6.23 4.53 7.89
CA LEU A 74 -6.10 3.23 8.55
C LEU A 74 -7.32 2.34 8.29
N CYS A 75 -8.52 2.91 8.33
CA CYS A 75 -9.75 2.18 8.01
C CYS A 75 -9.70 1.62 6.58
N HIS A 76 -9.32 2.47 5.60
CA HIS A 76 -9.20 2.07 4.21
C HIS A 76 -8.09 1.04 3.97
N LEU A 77 -6.90 1.25 4.55
CA LEU A 77 -5.77 0.33 4.42
C LEU A 77 -6.09 -1.04 5.03
N ARG A 78 -6.71 -1.10 6.21
CA ARG A 78 -7.11 -2.36 6.86
C ARG A 78 -8.25 -3.07 6.11
N ARG A 79 -9.07 -2.33 5.37
CA ARG A 79 -10.09 -2.92 4.50
C ARG A 79 -9.47 -3.58 3.27
N LEU A 80 -8.47 -2.93 2.66
CA LEU A 80 -7.73 -3.44 1.50
C LEU A 80 -6.78 -4.59 1.87
N PHE A 81 -6.14 -4.49 3.02
CA PHE A 81 -5.14 -5.41 3.54
C PHE A 81 -5.52 -5.86 4.96
N PRO A 82 -6.54 -6.72 5.08
CA PRO A 82 -7.01 -7.19 6.38
C PRO A 82 -5.97 -8.09 7.08
N ARG A 83 -5.94 -8.02 8.40
CA ARG A 83 -5.12 -8.93 9.23
C ARG A 83 -5.68 -10.36 9.22
N ASP A 84 -6.99 -10.50 9.10
CA ASP A 84 -7.68 -11.79 9.26
C ASP A 84 -7.71 -12.57 7.94
N TRP A 85 -7.30 -13.84 7.98
CA TRP A 85 -7.32 -14.72 6.81
C TRP A 85 -8.71 -14.87 6.20
N ALA A 86 -9.76 -14.98 7.02
CA ALA A 86 -11.13 -15.11 6.53
C ALA A 86 -11.57 -13.88 5.71
N ARG A 87 -11.22 -12.67 6.16
CA ARG A 87 -11.49 -11.42 5.44
C ARG A 87 -10.63 -11.28 4.19
N TRP A 88 -9.37 -11.69 4.28
CA TRP A 88 -8.50 -11.76 3.12
C TRP A 88 -9.10 -12.64 2.03
N ASN A 89 -9.52 -13.87 2.37
CA ASN A 89 -10.04 -14.82 1.41
C ASN A 89 -11.26 -14.25 0.64
N GLN A 90 -12.10 -13.46 1.30
CA GLN A 90 -13.25 -12.80 0.68
C GLN A 90 -12.85 -11.61 -0.22
N ASN A 91 -11.82 -10.84 0.16
CA ASN A 91 -11.50 -9.56 -0.46
C ASN A 91 -10.29 -9.59 -1.42
N HIS A 92 -9.49 -10.66 -1.41
CA HIS A 92 -8.20 -10.70 -2.09
C HIS A 92 -8.29 -10.46 -3.60
N SER A 93 -9.40 -10.85 -4.24
CA SER A 93 -9.63 -10.65 -5.66
C SER A 93 -9.80 -9.16 -6.01
N THR A 94 -10.50 -8.40 -5.15
CA THR A 94 -10.64 -6.95 -5.27
C THR A 94 -9.31 -6.25 -5.04
N THR A 95 -8.58 -6.63 -3.99
CA THR A 95 -7.25 -6.06 -3.69
C THR A 95 -6.29 -6.29 -4.85
N SER A 96 -6.24 -7.51 -5.40
CA SER A 96 -5.38 -7.84 -6.54
C SER A 96 -5.72 -7.00 -7.79
N LYS A 97 -7.01 -6.78 -8.08
CA LYS A 97 -7.43 -5.91 -9.19
C LYS A 97 -6.99 -4.46 -8.99
N THR A 98 -7.13 -3.93 -7.78
CA THR A 98 -6.68 -2.57 -7.45
C THR A 98 -5.17 -2.46 -7.58
N CYS A 99 -4.41 -3.45 -7.10
CA CYS A 99 -2.97 -3.46 -7.21
C CYS A 99 -2.47 -3.63 -8.65
N ALA A 100 -3.20 -4.34 -9.51
CA ALA A 100 -2.86 -4.49 -10.91
C ALA A 100 -3.04 -3.19 -11.73
N LYS A 101 -3.93 -2.29 -11.31
CA LYS A 101 -4.16 -1.00 -11.99
C LYS A 101 -2.98 -0.03 -11.85
N SER A 102 -2.17 -0.17 -10.80
CA SER A 102 -1.10 0.77 -10.48
C SER A 102 0.18 0.01 -10.13
N PRO A 103 1.14 -0.12 -11.08
CA PRO A 103 2.39 -0.82 -10.81
C PRO A 103 3.16 -0.14 -9.69
N GLY A 104 3.73 -0.91 -8.77
CA GLY A 104 4.53 -0.39 -7.66
C GLY A 104 3.74 -0.06 -6.39
N ILE A 105 2.41 0.00 -6.44
CA ILE A 105 1.57 0.35 -5.28
C ILE A 105 1.81 -0.57 -4.07
N LEU A 106 2.03 -1.88 -4.29
CA LEU A 106 2.30 -2.82 -3.21
C LEU A 106 3.63 -2.52 -2.50
N PHE A 107 4.65 -2.09 -3.24
CA PHE A 107 5.92 -1.68 -2.65
C PHE A 107 5.73 -0.42 -1.80
N GLU A 108 4.99 0.56 -2.31
CA GLU A 108 4.69 1.78 -1.57
C GLU A 108 3.85 1.53 -0.32
N VAL A 109 2.82 0.69 -0.39
CA VAL A 109 1.99 0.30 0.76
C VAL A 109 2.85 -0.33 1.85
N ILE A 110 3.72 -1.26 1.50
CA ILE A 110 4.60 -1.93 2.46
C ILE A 110 5.56 -0.92 3.08
N ASN A 111 6.21 -0.09 2.26
CA ASN A 111 7.13 0.93 2.76
C ASN A 111 6.43 1.92 3.71
N LEU A 112 5.23 2.38 3.34
CA LEU A 112 4.41 3.25 4.17
C LEU A 112 4.04 2.57 5.50
N ALA A 113 3.72 1.28 5.48
CA ALA A 113 3.41 0.53 6.69
C ALA A 113 4.61 0.41 7.63
N TYR A 114 5.84 0.27 7.11
CA TYR A 114 7.05 0.30 7.93
C TYR A 114 7.34 1.71 8.47
N GLU A 115 7.23 2.74 7.62
CA GLU A 115 7.51 4.13 7.99
C GLU A 115 6.59 4.62 9.12
N TYR A 116 5.30 4.29 9.05
CA TYR A 116 4.29 4.72 10.04
C TYR A 116 3.88 3.61 11.03
N SER A 117 4.67 2.52 11.11
CA SER A 117 4.45 1.41 12.05
C SER A 117 3.05 0.76 11.98
N ILE A 118 2.46 0.69 10.78
CA ILE A 118 1.13 0.11 10.52
C ILE A 118 1.25 -1.40 10.28
N TYR A 119 1.83 -2.13 11.24
CA TYR A 119 2.14 -3.55 11.05
C TYR A 119 0.92 -4.45 10.82
N SER A 120 -0.28 -4.00 11.21
CA SER A 120 -1.53 -4.76 11.06
C SER A 120 -1.85 -5.16 9.62
N ILE A 121 -1.35 -4.41 8.62
CA ILE A 121 -1.65 -4.65 7.20
C ILE A 121 -0.58 -5.50 6.48
N LEU A 122 0.60 -5.65 7.09
CA LEU A 122 1.75 -6.28 6.44
C LEU A 122 1.52 -7.73 5.99
N PRO A 123 0.88 -8.61 6.78
CA PRO A 123 0.71 -10.01 6.36
C PRO A 123 -0.04 -10.13 5.04
N ALA A 124 -1.17 -9.42 4.90
CA ALA A 124 -1.94 -9.39 3.66
C ALA A 124 -1.19 -8.69 2.52
N ALA A 125 -0.50 -7.59 2.80
CA ALA A 125 0.29 -6.88 1.79
C ALA A 125 1.41 -7.75 1.20
N PHE A 126 2.16 -8.47 2.04
CA PHE A 126 3.21 -9.40 1.59
C PHE A 126 2.65 -10.58 0.81
N MET A 127 1.52 -11.16 1.25
CA MET A 127 0.85 -12.23 0.49
C MET A 127 0.43 -11.75 -0.90
N CYS A 128 -0.08 -10.52 -1.02
CA CYS A 128 -0.37 -9.91 -2.30
C CYS A 128 0.90 -9.71 -3.15
N LEU A 129 1.98 -9.20 -2.54
CA LEU A 129 3.26 -9.01 -3.20
C LEU A 129 3.79 -10.32 -3.81
N PHE A 130 3.77 -11.41 -3.04
CA PHE A 130 4.25 -12.71 -3.50
C PHE A 130 3.38 -13.35 -4.59
N LYS A 131 2.06 -13.04 -4.59
CA LYS A 131 1.13 -13.49 -5.62
C LYS A 131 1.32 -12.74 -6.94
N VAL A 132 1.63 -11.45 -6.88
CA VAL A 132 1.70 -10.56 -8.06
C VAL A 132 3.10 -10.52 -8.67
N TYR A 133 4.16 -10.53 -7.86
CA TYR A 133 5.52 -10.30 -8.32
C TYR A 133 6.43 -11.54 -8.19
N PRO A 134 7.17 -11.90 -9.26
CA PRO A 134 8.22 -12.90 -9.17
C PRO A 134 9.37 -12.39 -8.28
N LEU A 135 10.19 -13.32 -7.79
CA LEU A 135 11.27 -12.99 -6.85
C LEU A 135 12.28 -12.00 -7.45
N CYS A 136 12.58 -12.14 -8.74
CA CYS A 136 13.47 -11.22 -9.46
C CYS A 136 13.00 -9.77 -9.35
N ASP A 137 11.70 -9.53 -9.54
CA ASP A 137 11.11 -8.18 -9.53
C ASP A 137 11.07 -7.59 -8.13
N ILE A 138 10.87 -8.44 -7.11
CA ILE A 138 10.94 -8.01 -5.71
C ILE A 138 12.36 -7.55 -5.35
N ILE A 139 13.38 -8.23 -5.88
CA ILE A 139 14.80 -7.89 -5.65
C ILE A 139 15.21 -6.65 -6.46
N SER A 140 14.87 -6.60 -7.74
CA SER A 140 15.25 -5.47 -8.61
C SER A 140 14.47 -4.20 -8.32
N GLY A 141 13.28 -4.33 -7.73
CA GLY A 141 12.28 -3.27 -7.64
C GLY A 141 11.38 -3.20 -8.87
N CYS A 142 10.31 -2.42 -8.73
CA CYS A 142 9.31 -2.21 -9.78
C CYS A 142 9.62 -0.91 -10.53
N LYS A 143 9.64 -0.96 -11.87
CA LYS A 143 9.77 0.22 -12.72
C LYS A 143 8.40 0.88 -12.89
N LEU A 144 8.32 2.17 -12.60
CA LEU A 144 7.12 2.98 -12.79
C LEU A 144 7.08 3.55 -14.21
N ALA A 145 5.93 4.12 -14.57
CA ALA A 145 5.69 4.72 -15.88
C ALA A 145 6.60 5.94 -16.16
N ASP A 146 7.06 6.62 -15.10
CA ASP A 146 7.99 7.74 -15.15
C ASP A 146 9.46 7.29 -15.30
N GLY A 147 9.72 5.97 -15.35
CA GLY A 147 11.06 5.39 -15.38
C GLY A 147 11.74 5.30 -14.02
N SER A 148 11.11 5.78 -12.95
CA SER A 148 11.62 5.60 -11.58
C SER A 148 11.50 4.15 -11.13
N VAL A 149 12.36 3.75 -10.19
CA VAL A 149 12.33 2.38 -9.63
C VAL A 149 11.96 2.46 -8.16
N VAL A 150 10.81 1.91 -7.80
CA VAL A 150 10.41 1.76 -6.40
C VAL A 150 10.90 0.41 -5.88
N LYS A 151 11.65 0.47 -4.78
CA LYS A 151 12.18 -0.69 -4.05
C LYS A 151 11.56 -0.76 -2.66
N LEU A 152 11.56 -1.96 -2.09
CA LEU A 152 11.24 -2.12 -0.68
C LEU A 152 12.32 -1.45 0.18
N SER A 153 11.91 -0.88 1.31
CA SER A 153 12.83 -0.42 2.34
C SER A 153 13.66 -1.60 2.86
N SER A 154 14.88 -1.35 3.34
CA SER A 154 15.75 -2.41 3.89
C SER A 154 15.05 -3.37 4.86
N PRO A 155 14.33 -2.90 5.91
CA PRO A 155 13.66 -3.81 6.84
C PRO A 155 12.49 -4.57 6.20
N ALA A 156 11.77 -3.95 5.25
CA ALA A 156 10.69 -4.61 4.51
C ALA A 156 11.23 -5.69 3.58
N PHE A 157 12.36 -5.42 2.93
CA PHE A 157 13.02 -6.35 2.02
C PHE A 157 13.49 -7.61 2.75
N GLU A 158 14.21 -7.45 3.87
CA GLU A 158 14.67 -8.58 4.68
C GLU A 158 13.50 -9.46 5.15
N THR A 159 12.44 -8.81 5.63
CA THR A 159 11.21 -9.50 6.05
C THR A 159 10.54 -10.22 4.87
N ALA A 160 10.51 -9.61 3.68
CA ALA A 160 9.94 -10.21 2.49
C ALA A 160 10.69 -11.48 2.07
N ILE A 161 12.02 -11.44 2.03
CA ILE A 161 12.85 -12.58 1.63
C ILE A 161 12.75 -13.71 2.66
N SER A 162 12.90 -13.39 3.94
CA SER A 162 12.76 -14.36 5.04
C SER A 162 11.36 -14.99 5.06
N GLY A 163 10.32 -14.16 4.96
CA GLY A 163 8.92 -14.59 4.93
C GLY A 163 8.61 -15.50 3.75
N ARG A 164 9.04 -15.14 2.53
CA ARG A 164 8.82 -15.96 1.32
C ARG A 164 9.54 -17.30 1.40
N THR A 165 10.77 -17.31 1.90
CA THR A 165 11.59 -18.52 2.02
C THR A 165 10.95 -19.50 3.02
N THR A 166 10.58 -18.99 4.20
CA THR A 166 9.93 -19.76 5.26
C THR A 166 8.55 -20.26 4.84
N PHE A 167 7.77 -19.42 4.16
CA PHE A 167 6.46 -19.81 3.64
C PHE A 167 6.57 -20.93 2.61
N THR A 168 7.50 -20.80 1.65
CA THR A 168 7.67 -21.79 0.57
C THR A 168 8.17 -23.12 1.13
N SER A 169 9.15 -23.11 2.04
CA SER A 169 9.67 -24.34 2.66
C SER A 169 8.60 -25.07 3.46
N THR A 170 7.83 -24.33 4.27
CA THR A 170 6.73 -24.88 5.07
C THR A 170 5.63 -25.43 4.18
N LEU A 171 5.24 -24.69 3.13
CA LEU A 171 4.23 -25.15 2.17
C LEU A 171 4.65 -26.46 1.49
N LEU A 172 5.90 -26.54 1.02
CA LEU A 172 6.45 -27.75 0.40
C LEU A 172 6.49 -28.92 1.39
N GLN A 173 6.84 -28.68 2.65
CA GLN A 173 6.83 -29.71 3.69
C GLN A 173 5.41 -30.24 3.96
N CYS A 174 4.43 -29.35 4.05
CA CYS A 174 3.03 -29.73 4.22
C CYS A 174 2.49 -30.50 3.01
N LEU A 175 2.79 -30.04 1.79
CA LEU A 175 2.40 -30.73 0.56
C LEU A 175 3.04 -32.12 0.48
N ARG A 176 4.33 -32.25 0.81
CA ARG A 176 5.02 -33.54 0.86
C ARG A 176 4.38 -34.51 1.84
N ARG A 177 3.99 -34.03 3.02
CA ARG A 177 3.27 -34.87 4.01
C ARG A 177 1.91 -35.31 3.46
N SER A 178 1.15 -34.38 2.88
CA SER A 178 -0.18 -34.69 2.33
C SER A 178 -0.14 -35.62 1.11
N LEU A 179 0.94 -35.62 0.34
CA LEU A 179 1.12 -36.50 -0.82
C LEU A 179 1.78 -37.84 -0.47
N GLY A 180 2.43 -37.93 0.70
CA GLY A 180 3.07 -39.16 1.19
C GLY A 180 2.17 -40.02 2.07
N ASP A 181 0.98 -39.53 2.42
CA ASP A 181 -0.04 -40.24 3.20
C ASP A 181 -1.05 -40.86 2.22
N GLU A 182 -0.74 -42.05 1.70
CA GLU A 182 -1.68 -42.83 0.87
C GLU A 182 -2.65 -43.68 1.72
N ASP A 183 -2.61 -43.62 3.05
CA ASP A 183 -3.48 -44.45 3.89
C ASP A 183 -4.36 -43.64 4.87
N SER A 184 -5.67 -43.83 4.70
CA SER A 184 -6.80 -43.56 5.60
C SER A 184 -7.33 -42.12 5.75
N ASP A 185 -8.48 -41.88 5.09
CA ASP A 185 -9.62 -41.09 5.57
C ASP A 185 -9.44 -39.62 5.99
N ASN A 186 -8.39 -38.92 5.55
CA ASN A 186 -8.29 -37.47 5.81
C ASN A 186 -8.86 -36.61 4.69
N LYS A 187 -10.11 -36.19 4.90
CA LYS A 187 -10.87 -35.24 4.08
C LYS A 187 -10.35 -33.80 4.27
N PHE A 188 -9.11 -33.52 3.90
CA PHE A 188 -8.64 -32.15 3.72
C PHE A 188 -8.92 -31.69 2.29
N SER A 189 -10.06 -31.01 2.11
CA SER A 189 -10.36 -30.30 0.87
C SER A 189 -9.47 -29.06 0.76
N ILE A 190 -8.26 -29.23 0.22
CA ILE A 190 -7.51 -28.11 -0.34
C ILE A 190 -8.36 -27.57 -1.51
N PRO A 191 -8.71 -26.28 -1.57
CA PRO A 191 -9.40 -25.72 -2.72
C PRO A 191 -8.45 -25.79 -3.94
N SER A 192 -8.60 -26.85 -4.73
CA SER A 192 -7.68 -27.25 -5.80
C SER A 192 -7.61 -26.26 -6.97
N LYS A 193 -8.50 -25.27 -7.02
CA LYS A 193 -8.59 -24.35 -8.17
C LYS A 193 -7.68 -23.12 -8.06
N GLU A 194 -7.14 -22.77 -6.89
CA GLU A 194 -6.28 -21.58 -6.76
C GLU A 194 -4.79 -21.89 -6.58
N PHE A 195 -4.42 -23.04 -6.03
CA PHE A 195 -3.01 -23.42 -5.85
C PHE A 195 -2.30 -23.79 -7.16
N CYS A 196 -3.06 -24.24 -8.18
CA CYS A 196 -2.48 -24.56 -9.49
C CYS A 196 -1.90 -23.32 -10.20
N ALA A 197 -2.37 -22.12 -9.88
CA ALA A 197 -1.82 -20.88 -10.43
C ALA A 197 -0.48 -20.48 -9.76
N ILE A 198 -0.24 -20.89 -8.51
CA ILE A 198 1.00 -20.55 -7.78
C ILE A 198 2.13 -21.52 -8.16
N ALA A 199 1.81 -22.77 -8.49
CA ALA A 199 2.80 -23.77 -8.91
C ALA A 199 3.28 -23.62 -10.37
N MET A 200 2.66 -22.77 -11.19
CA MET A 200 3.03 -22.56 -12.60
C MET A 200 3.84 -21.29 -12.89
N LEU A 201 4.25 -20.51 -11.89
CA LEU A 201 5.03 -19.28 -12.12
C LEU A 201 6.54 -19.53 -12.09
N SER A 202 7.04 -20.17 -13.16
CA SER A 202 8.29 -19.80 -13.84
C SER A 202 8.42 -20.64 -15.11
N PRO A 203 8.45 -19.99 -16.27
CA PRO A 203 9.73 -19.92 -16.94
C PRO A 203 10.20 -18.47 -17.01
N CYS A 204 11.41 -18.26 -16.51
CA CYS A 204 12.24 -17.11 -16.82
C CYS A 204 12.06 -16.73 -18.30
N ARG A 205 11.40 -15.60 -18.58
CA ARG A 205 11.52 -14.93 -19.88
C ARG A 205 12.89 -14.27 -19.97
N SER A 206 13.92 -15.09 -20.09
CA SER A 206 15.14 -14.70 -20.79
C SER A 206 14.98 -15.16 -22.24
N ALA A 207 14.38 -14.31 -23.06
CA ALA A 207 14.48 -14.43 -24.51
C ALA A 207 14.32 -13.05 -25.16
N MET A 208 15.40 -12.63 -25.80
CA MET A 208 15.45 -11.71 -26.95
C MET A 208 15.25 -10.21 -26.72
N CYS A 209 16.35 -9.52 -26.39
CA CYS A 209 16.70 -8.24 -27.00
C CYS A 209 18.18 -8.28 -27.42
N HIS A 210 18.48 -9.07 -28.47
CA HIS A 210 19.65 -8.87 -29.31
C HIS A 210 19.14 -8.66 -30.74
N ASN A 211 19.13 -7.40 -31.18
CA ASN A 211 19.54 -6.94 -32.51
C ASN A 211 19.04 -5.51 -32.73
N THR A 212 19.98 -4.56 -32.66
CA THR A 212 20.19 -3.46 -33.62
C THR A 212 21.61 -2.97 -33.41
#